data_AF-A0A7Y3XNN4-F1
#
_entry.id   AF-A0A7Y3XNN4-F1
#
_cell.length_a   1.000
_cell.length_b   1.000
_cell.length_c   1.000
_cell.angle_alpha   90.00
_cell.angle_beta   90.00
_cell.angle_gamma   90.00
#
_symmetry.space_group_name_H-M   'P 1'
#
loop_
_entity.id
_entity.type
_entity.pdbx_description
1 polymer ?
#
loop_
_entity_poly.entity_id
_entity_poly.type
_entity_poly.pdbx_seq_one_letter_code
_entity_poly.pdbx_strand_id
1 'polypeptide(L)'
;MENTEKEHMLSEIISTQALNDYEAIETLWKVLTQVVGIMTGVSEIDLQSLDMLSGRFSEEEIKRLLKDGSVDSLIFLDPPLETLLTGPEEKSDENSSTRIIAKLRSSRDSDFREAFVNLGALLKRICYELTRSFKGELGDSDQEVLSSARKILYLLSIVAVSKLT
;
A
#
# COMPACT_ATOMS: atom_id res chain seq x y z
N MET A 1 -6.80 -17.45 20.94
CA MET A 1 -5.67 -17.69 20.02
C MET A 1 -5.45 -16.48 19.12
N GLU A 2 -6.53 -15.86 18.61
CA GLU A 2 -6.49 -14.58 17.83
C GLU A 2 -5.73 -13.43 18.50
N ASN A 3 -5.82 -13.28 19.83
CA ASN A 3 -5.12 -12.18 20.51
C ASN A 3 -3.58 -12.31 20.42
N THR A 4 -3.04 -13.53 20.48
CA THR A 4 -1.59 -13.77 20.37
C THR A 4 -1.08 -13.53 18.95
N GLU A 5 -1.89 -13.86 17.94
CA GLU A 5 -1.56 -13.62 16.53
C GLU A 5 -1.60 -12.12 16.20
N LYS A 6 -2.60 -11.40 16.71
CA LYS A 6 -2.68 -9.94 16.62
C LYS A 6 -1.48 -9.26 17.28
N GLU A 7 -1.12 -9.66 18.49
CA GLU A 7 0.06 -9.14 19.21
C GLU A 7 1.36 -9.42 18.44
N HIS A 8 1.50 -10.62 17.85
CA HIS A 8 2.63 -10.96 17.00
C HIS A 8 2.72 -10.05 15.77
N MET A 9 1.62 -9.86 15.04
CA MET A 9 1.57 -8.98 13.87
C MET A 9 1.90 -7.52 14.22
N LEU A 10 1.41 -7.03 15.36
CA LEU A 10 1.78 -5.68 15.84
C LEU A 10 3.28 -5.59 16.15
N SER A 11 3.85 -6.62 16.78
CA SER A 11 5.29 -6.69 17.05
C SER A 11 6.11 -6.68 15.76
N GLU A 12 5.69 -7.44 14.74
CA GLU A 12 6.32 -7.43 13.41
C GLU A 12 6.23 -6.06 12.74
N ILE A 13 5.07 -5.39 12.80
CA ILE A 13 4.92 -4.03 12.26
C ILE A 13 5.87 -3.05 12.97
N ILE A 14 5.93 -3.10 14.31
CA ILE A 14 6.79 -2.21 15.09
C ILE A 14 8.27 -2.46 14.80
N SER A 15 8.69 -3.72 14.66
CA SER A 15 10.09 -4.07 14.39
C SER A 15 10.58 -3.51 13.04
N THR A 16 9.66 -3.28 12.08
CA THR A 16 10.02 -2.66 10.79
C THR A 16 10.61 -1.27 10.91
N GLN A 17 10.44 -0.57 12.05
CA GLN A 17 11.08 0.73 12.29
C GLN A 17 12.61 0.66 12.28
N ALA A 18 13.18 -0.49 12.65
CA ALA A 18 14.62 -0.72 12.65
C ALA A 18 15.17 -1.19 11.29
N LEU A 19 14.29 -1.47 10.32
CA LEU A 19 14.66 -1.98 9.00
C LEU A 19 14.89 -0.84 8.00
N ASN A 20 15.65 -1.14 6.95
CA ASN A 20 15.72 -0.27 5.78
C ASN A 20 14.38 -0.29 5.02
N ASP A 21 14.17 0.67 4.10
CA ASP A 21 12.86 0.84 3.48
C ASP A 21 12.43 -0.38 2.66
N TYR A 22 13.36 -1.06 1.98
CA TYR A 22 13.07 -2.27 1.22
C TYR A 22 12.58 -3.41 2.13
N GLU A 23 13.35 -3.73 3.16
CA GLU A 23 13.03 -4.79 4.13
C GLU A 23 11.74 -4.48 4.90
N ALA A 24 11.52 -3.21 5.25
CA ALA A 24 10.32 -2.75 5.90
C ALA A 24 9.08 -2.96 5.02
N ILE A 25 9.15 -2.58 3.73
CA ILE A 25 8.03 -2.77 2.79
C ILE A 25 7.71 -4.25 2.62
N GLU A 26 8.70 -5.11 2.41
CA GLU A 26 8.49 -6.56 2.26
C GLU A 26 7.77 -7.13 3.50
N THR A 27 8.24 -6.76 4.69
CA THR A 27 7.64 -7.19 5.96
C THR A 27 6.22 -6.66 6.13
N LEU A 28 5.99 -5.36 5.90
CA LEU A 28 4.68 -4.73 6.05
C LEU A 28 3.66 -5.30 5.05
N TRP A 29 4.08 -5.54 3.80
CA TRP A 29 3.24 -6.13 2.77
C TRP A 29 2.85 -7.57 3.11
N LYS A 30 3.79 -8.35 3.65
CA LYS A 30 3.53 -9.71 4.13
C LYS A 30 2.52 -9.71 5.28
N VAL A 31 2.70 -8.86 6.29
CA VAL A 31 1.76 -8.73 7.41
C VAL A 31 0.39 -8.32 6.90
N LEU A 32 0.30 -7.31 6.02
CA LEU A 32 -0.96 -6.88 5.44
C LEU A 32 -1.67 -8.01 4.68
N THR A 33 -0.92 -8.81 3.92
CA THR A 33 -1.45 -9.96 3.17
C THR A 33 -2.02 -11.01 4.13
N GLN A 34 -1.33 -11.28 5.24
CA GLN A 34 -1.83 -12.20 6.27
C GLN A 34 -3.12 -11.69 6.92
N VAL A 35 -3.15 -10.40 7.29
CA VAL A 35 -4.34 -9.77 7.89
C VAL A 35 -5.53 -9.82 6.94
N VAL A 36 -5.32 -9.48 5.68
CA VAL A 36 -6.35 -9.59 4.63
C VAL A 36 -6.83 -11.03 4.48
N GLY A 37 -5.92 -12.01 4.51
CA GLY A 37 -6.27 -13.42 4.47
C GLY A 37 -7.13 -13.88 5.64
N ILE A 38 -6.83 -13.42 6.85
CA ILE A 38 -7.67 -13.70 8.02
C ILE A 38 -9.06 -13.07 7.87
N MET A 39 -9.14 -11.83 7.37
CA MET A 39 -10.42 -11.09 7.29
C MET A 39 -11.35 -11.52 6.15
N THR A 40 -10.76 -11.93 5.02
CA THR A 40 -11.48 -12.15 3.76
C THR A 40 -11.46 -13.61 3.30
N GLY A 41 -10.57 -14.44 3.86
CA GLY A 41 -10.33 -15.80 3.41
C GLY A 41 -9.51 -15.89 2.11
N VAL A 42 -8.99 -14.77 1.59
CA VAL A 42 -8.20 -14.72 0.34
C VAL A 42 -6.71 -14.63 0.65
N SER A 43 -5.89 -15.45 0.00
CA SER A 43 -4.43 -15.49 0.26
C SER A 43 -3.62 -14.40 -0.44
N GLU A 44 -4.26 -13.52 -1.21
CA GLU A 44 -3.61 -12.45 -1.97
C GLU A 44 -4.39 -11.14 -1.86
N ILE A 45 -3.66 -10.02 -1.84
CA ILE A 45 -4.25 -8.69 -1.95
C ILE A 45 -4.54 -8.41 -3.43
N ASP A 46 -5.81 -8.28 -3.80
CA ASP A 46 -6.29 -7.89 -5.12
C ASP A 46 -7.35 -6.78 -4.99
N LEU A 47 -7.96 -6.36 -6.10
CA LEU A 47 -8.96 -5.29 -6.05
C LEU A 47 -10.19 -5.68 -5.22
N GLN A 48 -10.59 -6.95 -5.22
CA GLN A 48 -11.74 -7.43 -4.47
C GLN A 48 -11.44 -7.45 -2.97
N SER A 49 -10.27 -7.94 -2.56
CA SER A 49 -9.91 -7.96 -1.15
C SER A 49 -9.61 -6.56 -0.60
N LEU A 50 -9.11 -5.63 -1.42
CA LEU A 50 -9.01 -4.20 -1.08
C LEU A 50 -10.39 -3.54 -0.90
N ASP A 51 -11.36 -3.87 -1.76
CA ASP A 51 -12.73 -3.38 -1.62
C ASP A 51 -13.37 -3.90 -0.33
N MET A 52 -13.21 -5.20 -0.04
CA MET A 52 -13.64 -5.80 1.24
C MET A 52 -12.97 -5.14 2.45
N LEU A 53 -11.66 -4.86 2.37
CA LEU A 53 -10.92 -4.18 3.43
C LEU A 53 -11.45 -2.77 3.67
N SER A 54 -11.79 -2.04 2.59
CA SER A 54 -12.43 -0.72 2.69
C SER A 54 -13.74 -0.80 3.49
N GLY A 55 -14.51 -1.89 3.33
CA GLY A 55 -15.73 -2.15 4.07
C GLY A 55 -15.54 -2.36 5.58
N ARG A 56 -14.32 -2.71 6.02
CA ARG A 56 -13.98 -2.92 7.44
C ARG A 56 -13.54 -1.65 8.15
N PHE A 57 -13.11 -0.63 7.40
CA PHE A 57 -12.61 0.62 7.97
C PHE A 57 -13.72 1.64 8.11
N SER A 58 -13.62 2.50 9.14
CA SER A 58 -14.47 3.66 9.23
C SER A 58 -14.11 4.67 8.14
N GLU A 59 -15.07 5.53 7.81
CA GLU A 59 -14.83 6.63 6.88
C GLU A 59 -13.71 7.55 7.38
N GLU A 60 -13.66 7.86 8.68
CA GLU A 60 -12.60 8.72 9.23
C GLU A 60 -11.21 8.07 9.12
N GLU A 61 -11.11 6.75 9.29
CA GLU A 61 -9.85 6.02 9.16
C GLU A 61 -9.32 6.07 7.73
N ILE A 62 -10.19 5.80 6.75
CA ILE A 62 -9.82 5.89 5.33
C ILE A 62 -9.42 7.32 4.96
N LYS A 63 -10.24 8.31 5.34
CA LYS A 63 -9.95 9.72 5.05
C LYS A 63 -8.66 10.20 5.72
N ARG A 64 -8.36 9.73 6.93
CA ARG A 64 -7.09 10.05 7.61
C ARG A 64 -5.91 9.45 6.87
N LEU A 65 -6.01 8.20 6.42
CA LEU A 65 -4.97 7.55 5.63
C LEU A 65 -4.73 8.29 4.30
N LEU A 66 -5.80 8.61 3.57
CA LEU A 66 -5.72 9.29 2.27
C LEU A 66 -5.16 10.73 2.34
N LYS A 67 -5.27 11.37 3.51
CA LYS A 67 -4.74 12.72 3.78
C LYS A 67 -3.34 12.71 4.39
N ASP A 68 -2.75 11.54 4.60
CA ASP A 68 -1.38 11.48 5.09
C ASP A 68 -0.41 12.04 4.06
N GLY A 69 0.57 12.83 4.52
CA GLY A 69 1.52 13.51 3.63
C GLY A 69 2.36 12.54 2.78
N SER A 70 2.54 11.29 3.22
CA SER A 70 3.21 10.26 2.40
C SER A 70 2.41 9.85 1.17
N VAL A 71 1.07 9.94 1.21
CA VAL A 71 0.22 9.72 0.03
C VAL A 71 0.44 10.85 -0.97
N ASP A 72 0.50 12.10 -0.51
CA ASP A 72 0.83 13.25 -1.36
C ASP A 72 2.21 13.12 -2.00
N SER A 73 3.23 12.80 -1.20
CA SER A 73 4.60 12.57 -1.69
C SER A 73 4.65 11.50 -2.78
N LEU A 74 3.86 10.44 -2.63
CA LEU A 74 3.84 9.35 -3.61
C LEU A 74 3.09 9.73 -4.89
N ILE A 75 1.92 10.36 -4.79
CA ILE A 75 1.07 10.66 -5.95
C ILE A 75 1.45 11.96 -6.65
N PHE A 76 2.32 12.80 -6.10
CA PHE A 76 2.80 14.04 -6.73
C PHE A 76 4.32 14.06 -6.89
N LEU A 77 4.94 12.87 -6.93
CA LEU A 77 6.38 12.70 -7.15
C LEU A 77 6.85 13.39 -8.44
N ASP A 78 8.08 13.90 -8.43
CA ASP A 78 8.77 14.45 -9.61
C ASP A 78 10.14 13.76 -9.79
N PRO A 79 10.36 12.96 -10.85
CA PRO A 79 9.44 12.69 -11.95
C PRO A 79 8.19 11.88 -11.51
N PRO A 80 7.07 11.96 -12.25
CA PRO A 80 5.82 11.27 -11.89
C PRO A 80 6.02 9.77 -11.70
N LEU A 81 5.44 9.22 -10.63
CA LEU A 81 5.56 7.80 -10.29
C LEU A 81 5.11 6.87 -11.44
N GLU A 82 4.14 7.32 -12.24
CA GLU A 82 3.72 6.67 -13.47
C GLU A 82 4.91 6.32 -14.37
N THR A 83 5.88 7.23 -14.51
CA THR A 83 7.05 7.06 -15.37
C THR A 83 8.04 6.03 -14.83
N LEU A 84 8.11 5.88 -13.50
CA LEU A 84 8.95 4.91 -12.82
C LEU A 84 8.34 3.51 -12.83
N LEU A 85 7.01 3.42 -12.75
CA LEU A 85 6.26 2.17 -12.75
C LEU A 85 5.85 1.69 -14.16
N THR A 86 6.20 2.43 -15.22
CA THR A 86 5.92 2.02 -16.61
C THR A 86 6.89 0.91 -17.02
N GLY A 87 6.49 -0.34 -16.85
CA GLY A 87 7.22 -1.49 -17.39
C GLY A 87 7.02 -1.67 -18.91
N PRO A 88 7.90 -2.41 -19.61
CA PRO A 88 7.75 -2.69 -21.04
C PRO A 88 6.47 -3.50 -21.39
N GLU A 89 5.83 -4.10 -20.39
CA GLU A 89 4.58 -4.86 -20.53
C GLU A 89 3.32 -4.06 -20.19
N GLU A 90 3.45 -2.77 -19.83
CA GLU A 90 2.28 -1.94 -19.48
C GLU A 90 1.48 -1.60 -20.74
N LYS A 91 0.61 -2.53 -21.15
CA LYS A 91 -0.44 -2.26 -22.12
C LYS A 91 -1.40 -1.23 -21.52
N SER A 92 -1.91 -0.34 -22.37
CA SER A 92 -3.02 0.57 -22.10
C SER A 92 -4.22 -0.20 -21.53
N ASP A 93 -4.24 -0.40 -20.23
CA ASP A 93 -5.23 -1.19 -19.51
C ASP A 93 -5.83 -0.39 -18.35
N GLU A 94 -7.01 -0.84 -17.92
CA GLU A 94 -7.76 -0.30 -16.79
C GLU A 94 -6.97 -0.24 -15.49
N ASN A 95 -5.97 -1.11 -15.37
CA ASN A 95 -5.12 -1.21 -14.21
C ASN A 95 -3.78 -0.49 -14.35
N SER A 96 -3.48 0.24 -15.44
CA SER A 96 -2.20 0.96 -15.58
C SER A 96 -1.89 1.91 -14.41
N SER A 97 -0.61 2.10 -14.08
CA SER A 97 -0.13 3.01 -13.02
C SER A 97 -0.70 4.41 -13.23
N THR A 98 -0.70 4.87 -14.49
CA THR A 98 -1.29 6.15 -14.90
C THR A 98 -2.77 6.24 -14.52
N ARG A 99 -3.57 5.23 -14.83
CA ARG A 99 -5.01 5.26 -14.53
C ARG A 99 -5.30 5.10 -13.05
N ILE A 100 -4.57 4.25 -12.34
CA ILE A 100 -4.70 4.09 -10.89
C ILE A 100 -4.40 5.41 -10.18
N ILE A 101 -3.30 6.06 -10.53
CA ILE A 101 -2.90 7.33 -9.91
C ILE A 101 -3.88 8.44 -10.29
N ALA A 102 -4.34 8.51 -11.54
CA ALA A 102 -5.36 9.48 -11.95
C ALA A 102 -6.69 9.29 -11.21
N LYS A 103 -7.15 8.05 -11.03
CA LYS A 103 -8.34 7.74 -10.24
C LYS A 103 -8.14 8.13 -8.78
N LEU A 104 -7.02 7.73 -8.17
CA LEU A 104 -6.68 8.11 -6.80
C LEU A 104 -6.70 9.63 -6.59
N ARG A 105 -6.05 10.40 -7.49
CA ARG A 105 -6.04 11.88 -7.42
C ARG A 105 -7.45 12.47 -7.56
N SER A 106 -8.28 11.93 -8.46
CA SER A 106 -9.61 12.48 -8.76
C SER A 106 -10.71 12.07 -7.78
N SER A 107 -10.62 10.87 -7.17
CA SER A 107 -11.64 10.38 -6.24
C SER A 107 -11.35 10.71 -4.78
N ARG A 108 -10.12 11.14 -4.43
CA ARG A 108 -9.68 11.32 -3.03
C ARG A 108 -10.66 12.08 -2.14
N ASP A 109 -11.23 13.17 -2.64
CA ASP A 109 -12.14 14.03 -1.88
C ASP A 109 -13.62 13.73 -2.13
N SER A 110 -13.96 13.04 -3.23
CA SER A 110 -15.35 12.76 -3.63
C SER A 110 -15.83 11.35 -3.29
N ASP A 111 -14.95 10.35 -3.43
CA ASP A 111 -15.20 8.94 -3.13
C ASP A 111 -13.96 8.32 -2.45
N PHE A 112 -13.97 8.36 -1.12
CA PHE A 112 -12.87 7.86 -0.30
C PHE A 112 -12.68 6.35 -0.42
N ARG A 113 -13.72 5.58 -0.78
CA ARG A 113 -13.61 4.11 -0.94
C ARG A 113 -12.90 3.78 -2.24
N GLU A 114 -13.31 4.42 -3.33
CA GLU A 114 -12.62 4.29 -4.61
C GLU A 114 -11.15 4.74 -4.47
N ALA A 115 -10.90 5.88 -3.81
CA ALA A 115 -9.54 6.34 -3.56
C ALA A 115 -8.71 5.32 -2.77
N PHE A 116 -9.28 4.73 -1.71
CA PHE A 116 -8.60 3.70 -0.93
C PHE A 116 -8.23 2.47 -1.75
N VAL A 117 -9.15 1.97 -2.58
CA VAL A 117 -8.89 0.80 -3.45
C VAL A 117 -7.78 1.11 -4.44
N ASN A 118 -7.79 2.30 -5.05
CA ASN A 118 -6.72 2.70 -5.97
C ASN A 118 -5.37 2.89 -5.24
N LEU A 119 -5.36 3.40 -4.01
CA LEU A 119 -4.13 3.47 -3.19
C LEU A 119 -3.57 2.07 -2.92
N GLY A 120 -4.41 1.11 -2.51
CA GLY A 120 -3.98 -0.27 -2.30
C GLY A 120 -3.43 -0.92 -3.58
N ALA A 121 -4.07 -0.66 -4.73
CA ALA A 121 -3.61 -1.15 -6.03
C ALA A 121 -2.25 -0.54 -6.42
N LEU A 122 -2.03 0.74 -6.12
CA LEU A 122 -0.74 1.40 -6.32
C LEU A 122 0.36 0.78 -5.45
N LEU A 123 0.08 0.56 -4.16
CA LEU A 123 1.03 -0.09 -3.25
C LEU A 123 1.37 -1.51 -3.70
N LYS A 124 0.38 -2.29 -4.18
CA LYS A 124 0.61 -3.62 -4.76
C LYS A 124 1.62 -3.57 -5.90
N ARG A 125 1.46 -2.59 -6.81
CA ARG A 125 2.37 -2.40 -7.95
C ARG A 125 3.78 -2.03 -7.49
N ILE A 126 3.92 -1.12 -6.54
CA ILE A 126 5.23 -0.76 -5.96
C ILE A 126 5.90 -2.01 -5.37
N CYS A 127 5.18 -2.78 -4.55
CA CYS A 127 5.69 -4.05 -4.00
C CYS A 127 6.07 -5.06 -5.07
N TYR A 128 5.32 -5.15 -6.17
CA TYR A 128 5.65 -6.03 -7.29
C TYR A 128 6.92 -5.58 -8.04
N GLU A 129 7.01 -4.30 -8.40
CA GLU A 129 8.19 -3.76 -9.08
C GLU A 129 9.44 -3.81 -8.20
N LEU A 130 9.28 -3.67 -6.89
CA LEU A 130 10.34 -3.91 -5.90
C LEU A 130 10.96 -5.30 -6.04
N THR A 131 10.12 -6.34 -6.15
CA THR A 131 10.62 -7.72 -6.29
C THR A 131 11.36 -7.98 -7.62
N ARG A 132 11.08 -7.18 -8.66
CA ARG A 132 11.67 -7.32 -10.00
C ARG A 132 12.93 -6.48 -10.21
N SER A 133 12.91 -5.23 -9.74
CA SER A 133 13.76 -4.18 -10.31
C SER A 133 14.76 -3.59 -9.31
N PHE A 134 14.51 -3.69 -8.01
CA PHE A 134 15.31 -3.04 -6.96
C PHE A 134 16.53 -3.86 -6.50
N LYS A 135 17.23 -4.53 -7.43
CA LYS A 135 18.46 -5.32 -7.15
C LYS A 135 19.77 -4.54 -7.36
N GLY A 136 19.71 -3.22 -7.60
CA GLY A 136 20.85 -2.34 -7.86
C GLY A 136 20.99 -1.19 -6.86
N GLU A 137 21.93 -0.28 -7.12
CA GLU A 137 21.99 1.00 -6.40
C GLU A 137 20.72 1.81 -6.69
N LEU A 138 20.02 2.18 -5.63
CA LEU A 138 18.78 2.94 -5.69
C LEU A 138 19.09 4.40 -6.04
N GLY A 139 18.40 4.93 -7.04
CA GLY A 139 18.42 6.37 -7.29
C GLY A 139 17.69 7.12 -6.18
N ASP A 140 17.90 8.44 -6.09
CA ASP A 140 17.22 9.29 -5.10
C ASP A 140 15.68 9.18 -5.21
N SER A 141 15.15 9.08 -6.44
CA SER A 141 13.72 8.90 -6.70
C SER A 141 13.20 7.54 -6.19
N ASP A 142 14.00 6.48 -6.31
CA ASP A 142 13.64 5.16 -5.81
C ASP A 142 13.51 5.19 -4.29
N GLN A 143 14.46 5.83 -3.61
CA GLN A 143 14.41 5.97 -2.15
C GLN A 143 13.18 6.76 -1.68
N GLU A 144 12.79 7.81 -2.39
CA GLU A 144 11.61 8.61 -2.06
C GLU A 144 10.31 7.81 -2.21
N VAL A 145 10.20 7.00 -3.27
CA VAL A 145 9.09 6.06 -3.46
C VAL A 145 9.02 5.07 -2.31
N LEU A 146 10.14 4.46 -1.94
CA LEU A 146 10.19 3.48 -0.85
C LEU A 146 9.84 4.10 0.49
N SER A 147 10.42 5.27 0.81
CA SER A 147 10.15 5.93 2.07
C SER A 147 8.66 6.29 2.21
N SER A 148 8.05 6.76 1.12
CA SER A 148 6.62 7.09 1.08
C SER A 148 5.75 5.84 1.18
N ALA A 149 6.02 4.82 0.37
CA ALA A 149 5.28 3.55 0.38
C ALA A 149 5.36 2.86 1.75
N ARG A 150 6.53 2.84 2.38
CA ARG A 150 6.73 2.30 3.74
C ARG A 150 5.82 2.96 4.75
N LYS A 151 5.74 4.30 4.76
CA LYS A 151 4.90 5.05 5.72
C LYS A 151 3.42 4.73 5.53
N ILE A 152 2.95 4.69 4.28
CA ILE A 152 1.56 4.35 3.96
C ILE A 152 1.26 2.91 4.40
N LEU A 153 2.13 1.96 4.06
CA LEU A 153 1.98 0.55 4.44
C LEU A 153 2.00 0.37 5.95
N TYR A 154 2.84 1.10 6.69
CA TYR A 154 2.87 1.04 8.14
C TYR A 154 1.52 1.45 8.73
N LEU A 155 0.99 2.61 8.32
CA LEU A 155 -0.31 3.10 8.77
C LEU A 155 -1.44 2.14 8.41
N LEU A 156 -1.45 1.66 7.16
CA LEU A 156 -2.44 0.72 6.67
C LEU A 156 -2.41 -0.59 7.46
N SER A 157 -1.23 -1.16 7.70
CA SER A 157 -1.07 -2.39 8.46
C SER A 157 -1.50 -2.24 9.91
N ILE A 158 -1.20 -1.11 10.57
CA ILE A 158 -1.69 -0.83 11.93
C ILE A 158 -3.22 -0.79 11.96
N VAL A 159 -3.84 -0.06 11.03
CA VAL A 159 -5.30 0.04 10.96
C VAL A 159 -5.91 -1.33 10.65
N ALA A 160 -5.36 -2.08 9.70
CA ALA A 160 -5.82 -3.42 9.35
C ALA A 160 -5.75 -4.37 10.56
N VAL A 161 -4.58 -4.49 11.22
CA VAL A 161 -4.43 -5.37 12.39
C VAL A 161 -5.40 -4.97 13.51
N SER A 162 -5.68 -3.66 13.69
CA SER A 162 -6.63 -3.20 14.70
C SER A 162 -8.04 -3.80 14.53
N LYS A 163 -8.44 -4.13 13.29
CA LYS A 163 -9.76 -4.70 12.95
C LYS A 163 -9.84 -6.22 13.08
N LEU A 164 -8.74 -6.91 13.39
CA LEU A 164 -8.80 -8.31 13.80
C LEU A 164 -9.52 -8.40 15.15
N THR A 165 -10.61 -9.15 15.19
CA THR A 165 -11.47 -9.41 16.35
C THR A 165 -11.37 -10.86 16.77
#